data_AF-A0A965UV39-F1
#
_entry.id   AF-A0A965UV39-F1
#
_cell.length_a   1.000
_cell.length_b   1.000
_cell.length_c   1.000
_cell.angle_alpha   90.00
_cell.angle_beta   90.00
_cell.angle_gamma   90.00
#
_symmetry.space_group_name_H-M   'P 1'
#
loop_
_entity.id
_entity.type
_entity.pdbx_description
1 polymer ?
#
loop_
_entity_poly.entity_id
_entity_poly.type
_entity_poly.pdbx_seq_one_letter_code
_entity_poly.pdbx_strand_id
1 'polypeptide(L)'
;MQNEEGMKELRKRVVKSVAAVARVSAQTIEAKDPKLAIKILETLSLTGSIKKTEKECGVSREALKRMCKAHKEIIGDWREWAAGEAFLLKERVQALMHKKMDLMEDDEEQVKKTNLRDFAQAASMMSENYLVAMGEGPKAAVTVNLGPTVEDVAKHLQEIREKIQRQMAEKKAQAINV
;
A
#
# COMPACT_ATOMS: atom_id res chain seq x y z
N MET A 1 20.43 0.85 7.36
CA MET A 1 21.37 1.56 6.45
C MET A 1 20.93 1.49 4.99
N GLN A 2 20.65 0.33 4.40
CA GLN A 2 20.25 0.22 2.97
C GLN A 2 18.97 0.99 2.57
N ASN A 3 17.94 1.07 3.44
CA ASN A 3 16.69 1.78 3.12
C ASN A 3 16.82 3.31 3.04
N GLU A 4 17.72 3.91 3.83
CA GLU A 4 17.93 5.36 3.80
C GLU A 4 18.65 5.81 2.52
N GLU A 5 19.58 4.99 2.02
CA GLU A 5 20.25 5.26 0.74
C GLU A 5 19.30 5.11 -0.45
N GLY A 6 18.44 4.09 -0.45
CA GLY A 6 17.40 3.92 -1.48
C GLY A 6 16.43 5.10 -1.55
N MET A 7 15.94 5.59 -0.40
CA MET A 7 15.06 6.76 -0.35
C MET A 7 15.78 8.04 -0.77
N LYS A 8 17.04 8.23 -0.38
CA LYS A 8 17.85 9.38 -0.82
C LYS A 8 18.02 9.39 -2.33
N GLU A 9 18.27 8.24 -2.95
CA GLU A 9 18.44 8.15 -4.40
C GLU A 9 17.12 8.37 -5.15
N LEU A 10 16.02 7.82 -4.66
CA LEU A 10 14.68 8.08 -5.19
C LEU A 10 14.34 9.57 -5.13
N ARG A 11 14.63 10.26 -4.01
CA ARG A 11 14.44 11.72 -3.89
C ARG A 11 15.27 12.49 -4.91
N LYS A 12 16.52 12.10 -5.17
CA LYS A 12 17.33 12.73 -6.23
C LYS A 12 16.69 12.54 -7.61
N ARG A 13 16.17 11.35 -7.92
CA ARG A 13 15.47 11.07 -9.19
C ARG A 13 14.21 11.92 -9.34
N VAL A 14 13.42 12.06 -8.28
CA VAL A 14 12.24 12.94 -8.24
C VAL A 14 12.63 14.38 -8.56
N VAL A 15 13.65 14.93 -7.86
CA VAL A 15 14.13 16.30 -8.07
C VAL A 15 14.62 16.50 -9.51
N LYS A 16 15.39 15.54 -10.06
CA LYS A 16 15.85 15.59 -11.46
C LYS A 16 14.68 15.59 -12.44
N SER A 17 13.65 14.78 -12.20
CA SER A 17 12.47 14.70 -13.07
C SER A 17 11.66 16.00 -13.04
N VAL A 18 11.43 16.57 -11.86
CA VAL A 18 10.78 17.89 -11.70
C VAL A 18 11.58 18.97 -12.43
N ALA A 19 12.90 19.01 -12.24
CA ALA A 19 13.76 19.98 -12.91
C ALA A 19 13.76 19.83 -14.45
N ALA A 20 13.70 18.59 -14.96
CA ALA A 20 13.63 18.34 -16.40
C ALA A 20 12.34 18.91 -17.01
N VAL A 21 11.19 18.69 -16.36
CA VAL A 21 9.91 19.23 -16.83
C VAL A 21 9.86 20.75 -16.70
N ALA A 22 10.40 21.31 -15.62
CA ALA A 22 10.46 22.75 -15.41
C ALA A 22 11.25 23.50 -16.50
N ARG A 23 12.31 22.87 -17.06
CA ARG A 23 13.10 23.44 -18.16
C ARG A 23 12.35 23.51 -19.49
N VAL A 24 11.38 22.62 -19.70
CA VAL A 24 10.63 22.55 -20.95
C VAL A 24 9.47 23.54 -20.97
N SER A 25 8.87 23.85 -19.81
CA SER A 25 7.75 24.79 -19.74
C SER A 25 7.70 25.55 -18.41
N ALA A 26 7.86 26.87 -18.49
CA ALA A 26 7.77 27.77 -17.34
C ALA A 26 6.36 27.87 -16.74
N GLN A 27 5.33 27.39 -17.46
CA GLN A 27 3.94 27.51 -17.01
C GLN A 27 3.48 26.35 -16.13
N THR A 28 4.30 25.31 -15.97
CA THR A 28 3.92 24.13 -15.19
C THR A 28 4.16 24.32 -13.70
N ILE A 29 3.52 23.47 -12.89
CA ILE A 29 3.70 23.47 -11.43
C ILE A 29 5.16 23.15 -11.09
N GLU A 30 5.83 22.28 -11.85
CA GLU A 30 7.25 21.97 -11.64
C GLU A 30 8.15 23.20 -11.75
N ALA A 31 7.80 24.17 -12.60
CA ALA A 31 8.54 25.42 -12.74
C ALA A 31 8.12 26.49 -11.72
N LYS A 32 6.81 26.63 -11.50
CA LYS A 32 6.24 27.67 -10.62
C LYS A 32 6.45 27.38 -9.14
N ASP A 33 6.25 26.12 -8.75
CA ASP A 33 6.42 25.65 -7.38
C ASP A 33 6.98 24.23 -7.36
N PRO A 34 8.32 24.08 -7.45
CA PRO A 34 8.97 22.78 -7.40
C PRO A 34 8.70 22.00 -6.11
N LYS A 35 8.50 22.71 -4.98
CA LYS A 35 8.25 22.06 -3.68
C LYS A 35 6.86 21.41 -3.67
N LEU A 36 5.86 22.13 -4.16
CA LEU A 36 4.51 21.60 -4.34
C LEU A 36 4.51 20.44 -5.34
N ALA A 37 5.27 20.53 -6.44
CA ALA A 37 5.38 19.44 -7.40
C ALA A 37 5.92 18.15 -6.77
N ILE A 38 6.98 18.24 -5.95
CA ILE A 38 7.52 17.10 -5.21
C ILE A 38 6.47 16.51 -4.25
N LYS A 39 5.79 17.37 -3.48
CA LYS A 39 4.72 16.93 -2.56
C LYS A 39 3.60 16.20 -3.30
N ILE A 40 3.17 16.71 -4.45
CA ILE A 40 2.16 16.06 -5.28
C ILE A 40 2.61 14.68 -5.73
N LEU A 41 3.86 14.54 -6.19
CA LEU A 41 4.41 13.24 -6.63
C LEU A 41 4.49 12.25 -5.47
N GLU A 42 4.87 12.70 -4.28
CA GLU A 42 4.87 11.88 -3.06
C GLU A 42 3.45 11.41 -2.72
N THR A 43 2.49 12.33 -2.64
CA THR A 43 1.09 12.01 -2.34
C THR A 43 0.46 11.10 -3.40
N LEU A 44 0.72 11.31 -4.69
CA LEU A 44 0.22 10.45 -5.79
C LEU A 44 0.81 9.04 -5.73
N SER A 45 2.06 8.93 -5.31
CA SER A 45 2.76 7.65 -5.18
C SER A 45 2.22 6.85 -4.00
N LEU A 46 2.03 7.50 -2.85
CA LEU A 46 1.52 6.87 -1.63
C LEU A 46 0.03 6.54 -1.69
N THR A 47 -0.80 7.47 -2.17
CA THR A 47 -2.26 7.30 -2.12
C THR A 47 -2.84 6.61 -3.35
N GLY A 48 -2.11 6.62 -4.46
CA GLY A 48 -2.61 6.17 -5.77
C GLY A 48 -3.84 6.93 -6.28
N SER A 49 -4.24 8.03 -5.62
CA SER A 49 -5.55 8.66 -5.82
C SER A 49 -5.44 10.13 -6.17
N ILE A 50 -5.82 10.46 -7.40
CA ILE A 50 -5.92 11.85 -7.88
C ILE A 50 -6.89 12.65 -7.02
N LYS A 51 -8.03 12.06 -6.62
CA LYS A 51 -9.05 12.76 -5.80
C LYS A 51 -8.55 13.09 -4.40
N LYS A 52 -7.74 12.20 -3.78
CA LYS A 52 -7.13 12.49 -2.47
C LYS A 52 -6.04 13.57 -2.61
N THR A 53 -5.20 13.43 -3.63
CA THR A 53 -4.14 14.41 -3.93
C THR A 53 -4.71 15.81 -4.22
N GLU A 54 -5.81 15.90 -4.96
CA GLU A 54 -6.52 17.15 -5.23
C GLU A 54 -6.96 17.84 -3.95
N LYS A 55 -7.56 17.09 -3.00
CA LYS A 55 -7.96 17.61 -1.69
C LYS A 55 -6.76 18.04 -0.84
N GLU A 56 -5.70 17.26 -0.84
CA GLU A 56 -4.53 17.51 0.04
C GLU A 56 -3.59 18.60 -0.48
N CYS A 57 -3.49 18.75 -1.80
CA CYS A 57 -2.56 19.68 -2.44
C CYS A 57 -3.25 20.91 -3.04
N GLY A 58 -4.59 20.93 -3.11
CA GLY A 58 -5.33 22.07 -3.66
C GLY A 58 -5.09 22.30 -5.16
N VAL A 59 -4.77 21.24 -5.90
CA VAL A 59 -4.41 21.31 -7.32
C VAL A 59 -5.47 20.66 -8.19
N SER A 60 -5.77 21.28 -9.33
CA SER A 60 -6.79 20.79 -10.25
C SER A 60 -6.50 19.39 -10.76
N ARG A 61 -7.56 18.59 -10.90
CA ARG A 61 -7.51 17.24 -11.46
C ARG A 61 -6.75 17.14 -12.79
N GLU A 62 -6.87 18.15 -13.63
CA GLU A 62 -6.25 18.18 -14.96
C GLU A 62 -4.74 18.41 -14.88
N ALA A 63 -4.29 19.26 -13.97
CA ALA A 63 -2.87 19.40 -13.68
C ALA A 63 -2.28 18.10 -13.11
N LEU A 64 -3.00 17.43 -12.21
CA LEU A 64 -2.59 16.14 -11.65
C LEU A 64 -2.50 15.04 -12.72
N LYS A 65 -3.46 14.95 -13.64
CA LYS A 65 -3.39 13.99 -14.76
C LYS A 65 -2.16 14.23 -15.65
N ARG A 66 -1.85 15.50 -15.94
CA ARG A 66 -0.66 15.87 -16.70
C ARG A 66 0.61 15.46 -15.94
N MET A 67 0.66 15.70 -14.62
CA MET A 67 1.78 15.25 -13.78
C MET A 67 1.94 13.73 -13.80
N CYS A 68 0.85 12.97 -13.69
CA CYS A 68 0.89 11.50 -13.81
C CYS A 68 1.50 11.03 -15.14
N LYS A 69 1.21 11.74 -16.24
CA LYS A 69 1.79 11.43 -17.56
C LYS A 69 3.27 11.81 -17.63
N ALA A 70 3.63 12.99 -17.14
CA ALA A 70 4.99 13.52 -17.20
C ALA A 70 5.98 12.77 -16.28
N HIS A 71 5.49 12.22 -15.16
CA HIS A 71 6.31 11.57 -14.13
C HIS A 71 5.94 10.10 -13.92
N LYS A 72 5.43 9.41 -14.95
CA LYS A 72 4.94 8.03 -14.85
C LYS A 72 5.97 7.08 -14.24
N GLU A 73 7.21 7.17 -14.70
CA GLU A 73 8.31 6.31 -14.23
C GLU A 73 8.63 6.56 -12.76
N ILE A 74 8.78 7.82 -12.36
CA ILE A 74 9.05 8.22 -10.97
C ILE A 74 7.95 7.76 -10.01
N ILE A 75 6.67 7.88 -10.43
CA ILE A 75 5.54 7.39 -9.64
C ILE A 75 5.60 5.86 -9.52
N GLY A 76 6.06 5.16 -10.57
CA GLY A 76 6.30 3.72 -10.56
C GLY A 76 7.40 3.32 -9.57
N ASP A 77 8.58 3.95 -9.67
CA ASP A 77 9.73 3.70 -8.78
C ASP A 77 9.36 3.90 -7.30
N TRP A 78 8.59 4.94 -7.01
CA TRP A 78 8.19 5.25 -5.64
C TRP A 78 7.17 4.23 -5.11
N ARG A 79 6.24 3.78 -5.94
CA ARG A 79 5.31 2.71 -5.57
C ARG A 79 6.03 1.39 -5.31
N GLU A 80 7.00 1.04 -6.16
CA GLU A 80 7.81 -0.16 -5.98
C GLU A 80 8.60 -0.12 -4.67
N TRP A 81 9.25 1.01 -4.38
CA TRP A 81 9.94 1.21 -3.10
C TRP A 81 8.99 1.10 -1.91
N ALA A 82 7.81 1.76 -1.97
CA ALA A 82 6.82 1.70 -0.90
C ALA A 82 6.24 0.29 -0.71
N ALA A 83 6.05 -0.47 -1.79
CA ALA A 83 5.63 -1.86 -1.73
C ALA A 83 6.70 -2.76 -1.09
N GLY A 84 7.97 -2.56 -1.42
CA GLY A 84 9.10 -3.24 -0.79
C GLY A 84 9.17 -2.97 0.72
N GLU A 85 9.03 -1.72 1.14
CA GLU A 85 8.99 -1.37 2.57
C GLU A 85 7.79 -1.98 3.29
N ALA A 86 6.60 -1.94 2.68
CA ALA A 86 5.40 -2.55 3.24
C ALA A 86 5.55 -4.07 3.37
N PHE A 87 6.21 -4.72 2.40
CA PHE A 87 6.54 -6.14 2.47
C PHE A 87 7.51 -6.47 3.61
N LEU A 88 8.61 -5.72 3.74
CA LEU A 88 9.57 -5.91 4.84
C LEU A 88 8.93 -5.69 6.22
N LEU A 89 8.05 -4.70 6.34
CA LEU A 89 7.29 -4.47 7.56
C LEU A 89 6.37 -5.65 7.86
N LYS A 90 5.64 -6.16 6.85
CA LYS A 90 4.79 -7.34 6.98
C LYS A 90 5.58 -8.56 7.45
N GLU A 91 6.72 -8.86 6.85
CA GLU A 91 7.61 -9.97 7.25
C GLU A 91 8.06 -9.83 8.72
N ARG A 92 8.46 -8.62 9.13
CA ARG A 92 8.86 -8.37 10.53
C ARG A 92 7.71 -8.56 11.50
N VAL A 93 6.52 -8.07 11.16
CA VAL A 93 5.37 -8.23 12.03
C VAL A 93 4.91 -9.68 12.07
N GLN A 94 4.96 -10.39 10.95
CA GLN A 94 4.68 -11.82 10.92
C GLN A 94 5.68 -12.61 11.79
N ALA A 95 6.97 -12.27 11.75
CA ALA A 95 7.97 -12.87 12.63
C ALA A 95 7.71 -12.58 14.11
N LEU A 96 7.26 -11.36 14.45
CA LEU A 96 6.84 -11.00 15.81
C LEU A 96 5.58 -11.77 16.24
N MET A 97 4.62 -11.94 15.32
CA MET A 97 3.41 -12.73 15.55
C MET A 97 3.76 -14.19 15.83
N HIS A 98 4.62 -14.81 15.02
CA HIS A 98 5.09 -16.17 15.26
C HIS A 98 5.76 -16.31 16.63
N LYS A 99 6.71 -15.42 16.97
CA LYS A 99 7.33 -15.43 18.31
C LYS A 99 6.33 -15.27 19.44
N LYS A 100 5.29 -14.44 19.27
CA LYS A 100 4.24 -14.28 20.28
C LYS A 100 3.35 -15.52 20.37
N MET A 101 3.12 -16.22 19.26
CA MET A 101 2.39 -17.50 19.24
C MET A 101 3.18 -18.60 19.93
N ASP A 102 4.49 -18.72 19.67
CA ASP A 102 5.36 -19.68 20.36
C ASP A 102 5.33 -19.44 21.89
N LEU A 103 5.45 -18.18 22.32
CA LEU A 103 5.33 -17.80 23.74
C LEU A 103 3.95 -18.07 24.35
N MET A 104 2.90 -18.08 23.54
CA MET A 104 1.54 -18.41 23.99
C MET A 104 1.32 -19.92 24.05
N GLU A 105 1.94 -20.68 23.15
CA GLU A 105 1.91 -22.15 23.17
C GLU A 105 2.59 -22.70 24.42
N ASP A 106 3.68 -22.06 24.84
CA ASP A 106 4.46 -22.47 26.02
C ASP A 106 3.91 -21.92 27.36
N ASP A 107 2.95 -20.97 27.36
CA ASP A 107 2.43 -20.31 28.56
C ASP A 107 0.91 -20.00 28.48
N GLU A 108 0.13 -20.84 29.16
CA GLU A 108 -1.34 -20.76 29.21
C GLU A 108 -1.87 -19.48 29.88
N GLU A 109 -1.07 -18.83 30.74
CA GLU A 109 -1.42 -17.54 31.36
C GLU A 109 -1.27 -16.38 30.35
N GLN A 110 -0.30 -16.47 29.44
CA GLN A 110 -0.09 -15.48 28.38
C GLN A 110 -1.22 -15.52 27.34
N VAL A 111 -1.77 -16.70 27.04
CA VAL A 111 -2.95 -16.84 26.18
C VAL A 111 -4.14 -16.09 26.77
N LYS A 112 -4.39 -16.26 28.08
CA LYS A 112 -5.51 -15.63 28.78
C LYS A 112 -5.38 -14.10 28.88
N LYS A 113 -4.15 -13.58 28.90
CA LYS A 113 -3.85 -12.15 28.99
C LYS A 113 -3.76 -11.44 27.63
N THR A 114 -3.71 -12.18 26.52
CA THR A 114 -3.58 -11.60 25.17
C THR A 114 -4.95 -11.44 24.52
N ASN A 115 -5.27 -10.25 24.02
CA ASN A 115 -6.50 -10.02 23.26
C ASN A 115 -6.37 -10.60 21.85
N LEU A 116 -6.78 -11.86 21.68
CA LEU A 116 -6.67 -12.61 20.43
C LEU A 116 -7.44 -11.97 19.26
N ARG A 117 -8.51 -11.20 19.55
CA ARG A 117 -9.29 -10.48 18.54
C ARG A 117 -8.47 -9.38 17.87
N ASP A 118 -7.78 -8.56 18.66
CA ASP A 118 -6.96 -7.46 18.16
C ASP A 118 -5.76 -8.01 17.36
N PHE A 119 -5.23 -9.15 17.80
CA PHE A 119 -4.16 -9.87 17.09
C PHE A 119 -4.63 -10.37 15.71
N ALA A 120 -5.81 -10.98 15.64
CA ALA A 120 -6.41 -11.43 14.38
C ALA A 120 -6.77 -10.26 13.44
N GLN A 121 -7.29 -9.15 13.99
CA GLN A 121 -7.55 -7.93 13.21
C GLN A 121 -6.26 -7.33 12.64
N ALA A 122 -5.19 -7.25 13.43
CA ALA A 122 -3.91 -6.78 12.97
C ALA A 122 -3.39 -7.65 11.80
N ALA A 123 -3.45 -8.97 11.94
CA ALA A 123 -3.05 -9.91 10.88
C ALA A 123 -3.87 -9.72 9.59
N SER A 124 -5.19 -9.52 9.71
CA SER A 124 -6.08 -9.26 8.56
C SER A 124 -5.74 -7.95 7.85
N MET A 125 -5.57 -6.85 8.59
CA MET A 125 -5.27 -5.52 8.04
C MET A 125 -3.91 -5.50 7.30
N MET A 126 -2.92 -6.25 7.78
CA MET A 126 -1.62 -6.35 7.11
C MET A 126 -1.69 -7.10 5.78
N SER A 127 -2.51 -8.16 5.70
CA SER A 127 -2.75 -8.88 4.45
C SER A 127 -3.41 -7.98 3.40
N GLU A 128 -4.41 -7.18 3.82
CA GLU A 128 -5.11 -6.25 2.94
C GLU A 128 -4.20 -5.12 2.43
N ASN A 129 -3.40 -4.50 3.30
CA ASN A 129 -2.48 -3.43 2.91
C ASN A 129 -1.42 -3.92 1.91
N TYR A 130 -0.95 -5.16 2.03
CA TYR A 130 -0.04 -5.76 1.07
C TYR A 130 -0.70 -5.96 -0.30
N LEU A 131 -1.93 -6.50 -0.33
CA LEU A 131 -2.67 -6.67 -1.59
C LEU A 131 -2.97 -5.33 -2.27
N VAL A 132 -3.29 -4.29 -1.49
CA VAL A 132 -3.49 -2.92 -2.00
C VAL A 132 -2.17 -2.34 -2.56
N ALA A 133 -1.05 -2.53 -1.87
CA ALA A 133 0.27 -2.07 -2.33
C ALA A 133 0.71 -2.76 -3.64
N MET A 134 0.37 -4.03 -3.82
CA MET A 134 0.63 -4.80 -5.04
C MET A 134 -0.38 -4.52 -6.17
N GLY A 135 -1.39 -3.68 -5.94
CA GLY A 135 -2.43 -3.37 -6.92
C GLY A 135 -3.46 -4.49 -7.15
N GLU A 136 -3.44 -5.53 -6.30
CA GLU A 136 -4.30 -6.71 -6.39
C GLU A 136 -5.47 -6.70 -5.39
N GLY A 137 -5.48 -5.77 -4.43
CA GLY A 137 -6.52 -5.65 -3.41
C GLY A 137 -7.75 -4.83 -3.84
N PRO A 138 -8.95 -5.14 -3.31
CA PRO A 138 -10.13 -4.30 -3.51
C PRO A 138 -9.92 -2.90 -2.90
N LYS A 139 -10.32 -1.84 -3.62
CA LYS A 139 -10.22 -0.44 -3.17
C LYS A 139 -11.19 -0.06 -2.04
N ALA A 140 -12.03 -0.99 -1.60
CA ALA A 140 -13.01 -0.79 -0.55
C ALA A 140 -12.49 -1.44 0.73
N ALA A 141 -12.39 -0.65 1.81
CA ALA A 141 -12.17 -1.18 3.15
C ALA A 141 -13.30 -2.15 3.47
N VAL A 142 -12.96 -3.42 3.66
CA VAL A 142 -13.91 -4.41 4.16
C VAL A 142 -13.94 -4.23 5.67
N THR A 143 -15.02 -3.66 6.18
CA THR A 143 -15.22 -3.58 7.63
C THR A 143 -15.45 -5.00 8.15
N VAL A 144 -14.47 -5.55 8.87
CA VAL A 144 -14.54 -6.89 9.42
C VAL A 144 -15.33 -6.86 10.74
N ASN A 145 -16.58 -7.33 10.69
CA ASN A 145 -17.33 -7.68 11.91
C ASN A 145 -16.95 -9.10 12.33
N LEU A 146 -15.90 -9.24 13.14
CA LEU A 146 -15.55 -10.51 13.77
C LEU A 146 -16.52 -10.80 14.92
N GLY A 147 -17.17 -11.98 14.86
CA GLY A 147 -17.80 -12.61 16.02
C GLY A 147 -16.76 -12.95 17.10
N PRO A 148 -17.20 -13.25 18.34
CA PRO A 148 -16.32 -13.35 19.49
C PRO A 148 -15.48 -14.64 19.56
N THR A 149 -15.67 -15.61 18.66
CA THR A 149 -15.04 -16.93 18.81
C THR A 149 -13.97 -17.22 17.75
N VAL A 150 -13.03 -18.11 18.09
CA VAL A 150 -11.96 -18.59 17.19
C VAL A 150 -12.54 -19.29 15.95
N GLU A 151 -13.66 -19.98 16.11
CA GLU A 151 -14.38 -20.64 15.02
C GLU A 151 -14.97 -19.63 14.03
N ASP A 152 -15.49 -18.49 14.52
CA ASP A 152 -15.98 -17.40 13.68
C ASP A 152 -14.84 -16.80 12.84
N VAL A 153 -13.65 -16.64 13.44
CA VAL A 153 -12.46 -16.13 12.74
C VAL A 153 -11.98 -17.10 11.65
N ALA A 154 -11.89 -18.39 11.98
CA ALA A 154 -11.41 -19.43 11.06
C ALA A 154 -12.35 -19.57 9.85
N LYS A 155 -13.66 -19.58 10.09
CA LYS A 155 -14.68 -19.64 9.03
C LYS A 155 -14.61 -18.41 8.12
N HIS A 156 -14.41 -17.23 8.70
CA HIS A 156 -14.31 -16.00 7.92
C HIS A 156 -13.04 -15.93 7.06
N LEU A 157 -11.89 -16.36 7.59
CA LEU A 157 -10.65 -16.47 6.82
C LEU A 157 -10.79 -17.47 5.65
N GLN A 158 -11.57 -18.53 5.86
CA GLN A 158 -11.85 -19.51 4.82
C GLN A 158 -12.76 -18.93 3.73
N GLU A 159 -13.82 -18.20 4.08
CA GLU A 159 -14.69 -17.49 3.14
C GLU A 159 -13.91 -16.45 2.30
N ILE A 160 -12.99 -15.71 2.91
CA ILE A 160 -12.12 -14.75 2.20
C ILE A 160 -11.19 -15.47 1.23
N ARG A 161 -10.54 -16.56 1.66
CA ARG A 161 -9.66 -17.37 0.80
C ARG A 161 -10.42 -17.93 -0.40
N GLU A 162 -11.62 -18.44 -0.20
CA GLU A 162 -12.48 -18.95 -1.27
C GLU A 162 -12.89 -17.84 -2.24
N LYS A 163 -13.20 -16.64 -1.73
CA LYS A 163 -13.57 -15.49 -2.56
C LYS A 163 -12.40 -15.02 -3.43
N ILE A 164 -11.19 -14.98 -2.87
CA ILE A 164 -9.96 -14.65 -3.61
C ILE A 164 -9.67 -15.71 -4.68
N GLN A 165 -9.79 -17.00 -4.33
CA GLN A 165 -9.56 -18.08 -5.29
C GLN A 165 -10.59 -18.07 -6.44
N ARG A 166 -11.87 -17.79 -6.16
CA ARG A 166 -12.89 -17.62 -7.20
C ARG A 166 -12.57 -16.46 -8.13
N GLN A 167 -12.20 -15.29 -7.58
CA GLN A 167 -11.86 -14.13 -8.41
C GLN A 167 -10.60 -14.35 -9.26
N MET A 168 -9.62 -15.09 -8.73
CA MET A 168 -8.42 -15.52 -9.47
C MET A 168 -8.76 -16.52 -10.58
N ALA A 169 -9.66 -17.47 -10.32
CA ALA A 169 -10.12 -18.44 -11.31
C ALA A 169 -10.94 -17.78 -12.42
N GLU A 170 -11.83 -16.84 -12.08
CA GLU A 170 -12.60 -16.04 -13.06
C GLU A 170 -11.70 -15.18 -13.94
N LYS A 171 -10.67 -14.54 -13.37
CA LYS A 171 -9.68 -13.79 -14.15
C LYS A 171 -8.86 -14.69 -15.08
N LYS A 172 -8.47 -15.90 -14.63
CA LYS A 172 -7.78 -16.88 -15.50
C LYS A 172 -8.68 -17.40 -16.61
N ALA A 173 -9.96 -17.66 -16.33
CA ALA A 173 -10.93 -18.10 -17.34
C ALA A 173 -11.20 -17.01 -18.39
N GLN A 174 -11.26 -15.74 -17.99
CA GLN A 174 -11.37 -14.62 -18.92
C GLN A 174 -10.10 -14.42 -19.77
N ALA A 175 -8.92 -14.75 -19.24
CA ALA A 175 -7.65 -14.66 -19.98
C ALA A 175 -7.43 -15.80 -20.99
N ILE A 176 -8.17 -16.92 -20.87
CA ILE A 176 -8.11 -18.06 -21.81
C ILE A 176 -9.12 -17.90 -22.96
N ASN A 177 -10.16 -17.08 -22.79
CA ASN A 177 -11.19 -16.80 -23.81
C ASN A 177 -10.93 -15.52 -24.63
N VAL A 178 -9.69 -15.02 -24.62
CA VAL A 178 -9.18 -13.93 -25.48
C VAL A 178 -7.98 -14.48 -26.24
#